data_AF-A0A5Y1Y232-F1
#
_entry.id   AF-A0A5Y1Y232-F1
#
_cell.length_a   1.000
_cell.length_b   1.000
_cell.length_c   1.000
_cell.angle_alpha   90.00
_cell.angle_beta   90.00
_cell.angle_gamma   90.00
#
_symmetry.space_group_name_H-M   'P 1'
#
loop_
_entity.id
_entity.type
_entity.pdbx_description
1 polymer ?
#
loop_
_entity_poly.entity_id
_entity_poly.type
_entity_poly.pdbx_seq_one_letter_code
_entity_poly.pdbx_strand_id
1 'polypeptide(L)'
;MTQSEMLKLIARHGYNVGFGAKKNFATYDLICKASGWISFISLAVGVFALFIPELATNVISAILIIFGVATMYIQFYDSEKQSYESAGIEQTKIFNELEVIYRNVKSDANFDYQHTQQSIDAIMSRFYGTVISKQIFGSNWYAHYKFYCEFEKTWVEEELNLTLKDKIPLSLCFLAGLAIIFIIAVIWKML
;
A
#
# COMPACT_ATOMS: atom_id res chain seq x y z
N MET A 1 0.07 -25.38 -21.62
CA MET A 1 0.82 -24.25 -21.03
C MET A 1 2.26 -24.68 -20.89
N THR A 2 3.20 -23.85 -21.34
CA THR A 2 4.65 -24.08 -21.23
C THR A 2 5.14 -23.73 -19.83
N GLN A 3 6.34 -24.19 -19.47
CA GLN A 3 7.02 -23.83 -18.22
C GLN A 3 7.19 -22.30 -18.10
N SER A 4 7.57 -21.61 -19.18
CA SER A 4 7.70 -20.14 -19.17
C SER A 4 6.37 -19.42 -18.94
N GLU A 5 5.28 -19.91 -19.54
CA GLU A 5 3.94 -19.37 -19.27
C GLU A 5 3.51 -19.60 -17.81
N MET A 6 3.86 -20.76 -17.24
CA MET A 6 3.60 -21.06 -15.83
C MET A 6 4.38 -20.14 -14.89
N LEU A 7 5.68 -19.92 -15.15
CA LEU A 7 6.50 -19.00 -14.36
C LEU A 7 5.90 -17.59 -14.33
N LYS A 8 5.47 -17.07 -15.49
CA LYS A 8 4.79 -15.77 -15.58
C LYS A 8 3.45 -15.76 -14.84
N LEU A 9 2.69 -16.86 -14.89
CA LEU A 9 1.43 -16.97 -14.14
C LEU A 9 1.68 -16.90 -12.62
N ILE A 10 2.65 -17.67 -12.12
CA ILE A 10 3.02 -17.67 -10.70
C ILE A 10 3.49 -16.27 -10.28
N ALA A 11 4.32 -15.61 -11.09
CA ALA A 11 4.80 -14.27 -10.79
C ALA A 11 3.67 -13.23 -10.79
N ARG A 12 2.66 -13.34 -11.66
CA ARG A 12 1.45 -12.49 -11.62
C ARG A 12 0.65 -12.71 -10.34
N HIS A 13 0.49 -13.96 -9.91
CA HIS A 13 -0.13 -14.26 -8.62
C HIS A 13 0.69 -13.68 -7.46
N GLY A 14 2.01 -13.88 -7.47
CA GLY A 14 2.93 -13.30 -6.50
C GLY A 14 2.80 -11.78 -6.42
N TYR A 15 2.76 -11.10 -7.56
CA TYR A 15 2.52 -9.65 -7.61
C TYR A 15 1.22 -9.26 -6.91
N ASN A 16 0.10 -9.89 -7.28
CA ASN A 16 -1.22 -9.56 -6.74
C ASN A 16 -1.33 -9.85 -5.25
N VAL A 17 -0.83 -11.00 -4.82
CA VAL A 17 -0.83 -11.43 -3.41
C VAL A 17 0.07 -10.53 -2.58
N GLY A 18 1.30 -10.29 -3.04
CA GLY A 18 2.28 -9.47 -2.33
C GLY A 18 1.82 -8.01 -2.24
N PHE A 19 1.28 -7.43 -3.31
CA PHE A 19 0.71 -6.09 -3.29
C PHE A 19 -0.52 -6.02 -2.37
N GLY A 20 -1.40 -7.02 -2.40
CA GLY A 20 -2.51 -7.17 -1.48
C GLY A 20 -2.05 -7.14 -0.01
N ALA A 21 -1.00 -7.90 0.31
CA ALA A 21 -0.45 -7.96 1.67
C ALA A 21 0.01 -6.58 2.12
N LYS A 22 0.76 -5.87 1.27
CA LYS A 22 1.26 -4.52 1.60
C LYS A 22 0.15 -3.49 1.69
N LYS A 23 -0.94 -3.65 0.94
CA LYS A 23 -2.12 -2.80 1.05
C LYS A 23 -2.82 -2.98 2.39
N ASN A 24 -3.01 -4.22 2.82
CA ASN A 24 -3.55 -4.51 4.14
C ASN A 24 -2.67 -3.94 5.26
N PHE A 25 -1.34 -4.12 5.19
CA PHE A 25 -0.42 -3.51 6.16
C PHE A 25 -0.40 -1.98 6.10
N ALA A 26 -0.50 -1.38 4.91
CA ALA A 26 -0.61 0.06 4.77
C ALA A 26 -1.88 0.60 5.45
N THR A 27 -3.01 -0.08 5.29
CA THR A 27 -4.25 0.27 5.99
C THR A 27 -4.11 0.12 7.50
N TYR A 28 -3.57 -1.00 7.97
CA TYR A 28 -3.30 -1.21 9.40
C TYR A 28 -2.41 -0.10 9.99
N ASP A 29 -1.27 0.20 9.34
CA ASP A 29 -0.35 1.23 9.79
C ASP A 29 -1.00 2.62 9.80
N LEU A 30 -1.82 2.96 8.81
CA LEU A 30 -2.55 4.24 8.78
C LEU A 30 -3.53 4.33 9.95
N ILE A 31 -4.26 3.26 10.26
CA ILE A 31 -5.17 3.22 11.41
C ILE A 31 -4.39 3.41 12.72
N CYS A 32 -3.29 2.68 12.90
CA CYS A 32 -2.53 2.68 14.15
C CYS A 32 -1.70 3.95 14.37
N LYS A 33 -1.14 4.55 13.30
CA LYS A 33 -0.11 5.59 13.41
C LYS A 33 -0.59 6.96 12.95
N ALA A 34 -1.45 7.05 11.94
CA ALA A 34 -1.77 8.34 11.33
C ALA A 34 -2.54 9.26 12.31
N SER A 35 -3.52 8.72 13.04
CA SER A 35 -4.24 9.49 14.07
C SER A 35 -3.30 10.10 15.12
N GLY A 36 -2.28 9.35 15.53
CA GLY A 36 -1.29 9.81 16.51
C GLY A 36 -0.44 10.95 15.97
N TRP A 37 0.09 10.80 14.74
CA TRP A 37 0.87 11.83 14.07
C TRP A 37 0.06 13.11 13.81
N ILE A 38 -1.18 12.98 13.34
CA ILE A 38 -2.08 14.13 13.12
C ILE A 38 -2.33 14.88 14.43
N SER A 39 -2.62 14.16 15.50
CA SER A 39 -2.88 14.76 16.82
C SER A 39 -1.65 15.46 17.38
N PHE A 40 -0.47 14.83 17.25
CA PHE A 40 0.79 15.39 17.70
C PHE A 40 1.14 16.68 16.94
N ILE A 41 1.07 16.65 15.60
CA ILE A 41 1.37 17.84 14.77
C ILE A 41 0.36 18.96 15.07
N SER A 42 -0.93 18.64 15.19
CA SER A 42 -1.97 19.62 15.50
C SER A 42 -1.73 20.30 16.85
N LEU A 43 -1.34 19.52 17.87
CA LEU A 43 -0.99 20.06 19.18
C LEU A 43 0.27 20.94 19.11
N ALA A 44 1.31 20.50 18.40
CA ALA A 44 2.53 21.29 18.23
C ALA A 44 2.22 22.65 17.59
N VAL A 45 1.42 22.68 16.51
CA VAL A 45 0.98 23.93 15.88
C VAL A 45 0.21 24.80 16.86
N GLY A 46 -0.72 24.23 17.64
CA GLY A 46 -1.48 24.95 18.66
C GLY A 46 -0.59 25.58 19.74
N VAL A 47 0.46 24.88 20.18
CA VAL A 47 1.43 25.40 21.16
C VAL A 47 2.24 26.55 20.55
N PHE A 48 2.76 26.39 19.33
CA PHE A 48 3.54 27.43 18.66
C PHE A 48 2.70 28.67 18.33
N ALA A 49 1.41 28.51 18.05
CA ALA A 49 0.50 29.62 17.79
C ALA A 49 0.32 30.59 18.97
N LEU A 50 0.69 30.18 20.19
CA LEU A 50 0.65 31.07 21.37
C LEU A 50 1.65 32.24 21.29
N PHE A 51 2.71 32.10 20.51
CA PHE A 51 3.75 33.13 20.37
C PHE A 51 4.19 33.39 18.92
N ILE A 52 3.66 32.65 17.94
CA ILE A 52 3.89 32.89 16.50
C ILE A 52 2.54 33.29 15.87
N PRO A 53 2.27 34.60 15.65
CA PRO A 53 0.99 35.09 15.14
C PRO A 53 0.55 34.49 13.79
N GLU A 54 1.50 34.15 12.92
CA GLU A 54 1.26 33.55 11.60
C GLU A 54 0.59 32.17 11.70
N LEU A 55 0.79 31.45 12.81
CA LEU A 55 0.17 30.16 13.09
C LEU A 55 -1.23 30.28 13.69
N ALA A 56 -1.63 31.46 14.17
CA ALA A 56 -2.94 31.73 14.76
C ALA A 56 -3.98 32.22 13.73
N THR A 57 -3.72 32.04 12.43
CA THR A 57 -4.61 32.53 11.36
C THR A 57 -5.81 31.61 11.09
N ASN A 58 -6.87 32.16 10.51
CA ASN A 58 -8.07 31.40 10.12
C ASN A 58 -7.75 30.25 9.15
N VAL A 59 -6.74 30.43 8.29
CA VAL A 59 -6.29 29.40 7.33
C VAL A 59 -5.72 28.20 8.08
N ILE A 60 -4.84 28.44 9.07
CA ILE A 60 -4.25 27.37 9.88
C ILE A 60 -5.33 26.67 10.71
N SER A 61 -6.23 27.43 11.34
CA SER A 61 -7.38 26.86 12.07
C SER A 61 -8.25 25.96 11.19
N ALA A 62 -8.54 26.36 9.95
CA ALA A 62 -9.29 25.54 9.00
C ALA A 62 -8.56 24.23 8.64
N ILE A 63 -7.23 24.27 8.45
CA ILE A 63 -6.42 23.07 8.20
C ILE A 63 -6.46 22.11 9.41
N LEU A 64 -6.34 22.64 10.63
CA LEU A 64 -6.44 21.83 11.85
C LEU A 64 -7.82 21.18 12.01
N ILE A 65 -8.90 21.87 11.63
CA ILE A 65 -10.25 21.27 11.59
C ILE A 65 -10.31 20.12 10.59
N ILE A 66 -9.73 20.28 9.38
CA ILE A 66 -9.66 19.21 8.37
C ILE A 66 -8.89 18.01 8.92
N PHE A 67 -7.79 18.23 9.65
CA PHE A 67 -7.05 17.18 10.35
C PHE A 67 -7.88 16.46 11.41
N GLY A 68 -8.70 17.19 12.17
CA GLY A 68 -9.69 16.60 13.08
C GLY A 68 -10.68 15.69 12.36
N VAL A 69 -11.27 16.16 11.25
CA VAL A 69 -12.19 15.36 10.43
C VAL A 69 -11.50 14.14 9.82
N ALA A 70 -10.27 14.27 9.35
CA ALA A 70 -9.47 13.16 8.82
C ALA A 70 -9.21 12.10 9.90
N THR A 71 -8.96 12.52 11.14
CA THR A 71 -8.80 11.61 12.28
C THR A 71 -10.09 10.85 12.57
N MET A 72 -11.24 11.53 12.57
CA MET A 72 -12.54 10.87 12.72
C MET A 72 -12.81 9.86 11.59
N TYR A 73 -12.44 10.19 10.35
CA TYR A 73 -12.57 9.26 9.23
C TYR A 73 -11.73 7.99 9.41
N ILE A 74 -10.50 8.12 9.91
CA ILE A 74 -9.63 6.96 10.19
C ILE A 74 -10.26 6.04 11.26
N GLN A 75 -10.91 6.61 12.28
CA GLN A 75 -11.54 5.86 13.36
C GLN A 75 -12.64 4.89 12.88
N PHE A 76 -13.30 5.16 11.74
CA PHE A 76 -14.28 4.24 11.15
C PHE A 76 -13.71 2.90 10.66
N TYR A 77 -12.39 2.73 10.71
CA TYR A 77 -11.70 1.50 10.37
C TYR A 77 -11.10 0.79 11.59
N ASP A 78 -11.14 1.40 12.79
CA ASP A 78 -10.46 0.86 13.98
C ASP A 78 -11.01 -0.52 14.41
N SER A 79 -12.33 -0.72 14.27
CA SER A 79 -12.98 -2.00 14.58
C SER A 79 -12.51 -3.16 13.70
N GLU A 80 -12.00 -2.88 12.51
CA GLU A 80 -11.56 -3.88 11.54
C GLU A 80 -10.03 -4.00 11.47
N LYS A 81 -9.27 -3.25 12.30
CA LYS A 81 -7.81 -3.15 12.19
C LYS A 81 -7.10 -4.50 12.22
N GLN A 82 -7.51 -5.40 13.11
CA GLN A 82 -6.91 -6.73 13.25
C GLN A 82 -7.14 -7.61 12.02
N SER A 83 -8.24 -7.42 11.30
CA SER A 83 -8.53 -8.13 10.07
C SER A 83 -7.51 -7.78 8.98
N TYR A 84 -7.11 -6.51 8.88
CA TYR A 84 -6.07 -6.08 7.95
C TYR A 84 -4.71 -6.69 8.31
N GLU A 85 -4.31 -6.67 9.59
CA GLU A 85 -3.05 -7.29 10.02
C GLU A 85 -3.04 -8.79 9.72
N SER A 86 -4.12 -9.50 10.08
CA SER A 86 -4.26 -10.94 9.85
C SER A 86 -4.22 -11.29 8.37
N ALA A 87 -4.95 -10.54 7.53
CA ALA A 87 -4.93 -10.72 6.09
C ALA A 87 -3.54 -10.41 5.50
N GLY A 88 -2.87 -9.35 5.96
CA GLY A 88 -1.51 -9.02 5.53
C GLY A 88 -0.50 -10.13 5.86
N ILE A 89 -0.59 -10.72 7.05
CA ILE A 89 0.25 -11.84 7.48
C ILE A 89 -0.01 -13.06 6.59
N GLU A 90 -1.27 -13.46 6.42
CA GLU A 90 -1.61 -14.65 5.66
C GLU A 90 -1.23 -14.50 4.18
N GLN A 91 -1.50 -13.35 3.57
CA GLN A 91 -1.09 -13.06 2.19
C GLN A 91 0.44 -13.05 2.04
N THR A 92 1.19 -12.63 3.05
CA THR A 92 2.66 -12.73 3.02
C THR A 92 3.13 -14.19 3.02
N LYS A 93 2.47 -15.08 3.78
CA LYS A 93 2.79 -16.52 3.73
C LYS A 93 2.50 -17.10 2.34
N ILE A 94 1.34 -16.78 1.79
CA ILE A 94 0.92 -17.18 0.44
C ILE A 94 1.93 -16.69 -0.61
N PHE A 95 2.43 -15.47 -0.49
CA PHE A 95 3.50 -14.95 -1.37
C PHE A 95 4.76 -15.81 -1.31
N ASN A 96 5.21 -16.18 -0.11
CA ASN A 96 6.39 -17.01 0.07
C ASN A 96 6.17 -18.44 -0.47
N GLU A 97 4.97 -19.00 -0.29
CA GLU A 97 4.60 -20.29 -0.87
C GLU A 97 4.65 -20.25 -2.41
N LEU A 98 4.14 -19.18 -3.02
CA LEU A 98 4.23 -18.97 -4.47
C LEU A 98 5.67 -18.84 -4.96
N GLU A 99 6.54 -18.17 -4.20
CA GLU A 99 7.96 -18.08 -4.53
C GLU A 99 8.64 -19.45 -4.53
N VAL A 100 8.32 -20.31 -3.55
CA VAL A 100 8.84 -21.68 -3.50
C VAL A 100 8.40 -22.46 -4.73
N ILE A 101 7.11 -22.39 -5.10
CA ILE A 101 6.60 -23.04 -6.32
C ILE A 101 7.31 -22.48 -7.56
N TYR A 102 7.46 -21.16 -7.67
CA TYR A 102 8.16 -20.50 -8.77
C TYR A 102 9.59 -21.05 -8.92
N ARG A 103 10.36 -21.12 -7.83
CA ARG A 103 11.74 -21.62 -7.83
C ARG A 103 11.80 -23.08 -8.25
N ASN A 104 10.89 -23.91 -7.73
CA ASN A 104 10.81 -25.33 -8.09
C ASN A 104 10.55 -25.51 -9.59
N VAL A 105 9.51 -24.83 -10.11
CA VAL A 105 9.17 -24.87 -11.54
C VAL A 105 10.32 -24.35 -12.39
N LYS A 106 11.04 -23.31 -11.96
CA LYS A 106 12.17 -22.74 -12.72
C LYS A 106 13.35 -23.71 -12.82
N SER A 107 13.56 -24.54 -11.81
CA SER A 107 14.64 -25.53 -11.77
C SER A 107 14.27 -26.90 -12.35
N ASP A 108 12.98 -27.17 -12.58
CA ASP A 108 12.49 -28.48 -12.99
C ASP A 108 12.63 -28.69 -14.50
N ALA A 109 13.44 -29.69 -14.89
CA ALA A 109 13.61 -30.10 -16.28
C ALA A 109 12.42 -30.91 -16.82
N ASN A 110 11.62 -31.51 -15.93
CA ASN A 110 10.48 -32.37 -16.24
C ASN A 110 9.16 -31.78 -15.70
N PHE A 111 8.99 -30.46 -15.86
CA PHE A 111 7.85 -29.69 -15.38
C PHE A 111 6.49 -30.41 -15.58
N ASP A 112 5.83 -30.72 -14.46
CA ASP A 112 4.45 -31.20 -14.44
C ASP A 112 3.46 -30.04 -14.25
N TYR A 113 2.77 -29.72 -15.34
CA TYR A 113 1.74 -28.69 -15.36
C TYR A 113 0.57 -29.00 -14.42
N GLN A 114 0.04 -30.24 -14.43
CA GLN A 114 -1.19 -30.56 -13.72
C GLN A 114 -0.98 -30.48 -12.20
N HIS A 115 0.12 -31.05 -11.72
CA HIS A 115 0.47 -31.00 -10.30
C HIS A 115 0.72 -29.55 -9.82
N THR A 116 1.44 -28.77 -10.62
CA THR A 116 1.73 -27.36 -10.31
C THR A 116 0.46 -26.52 -10.27
N GLN A 117 -0.43 -26.69 -11.25
CA GLN A 117 -1.69 -25.94 -11.32
C GLN A 117 -2.59 -26.23 -10.11
N GLN A 118 -2.71 -27.50 -9.70
CA GLN A 118 -3.49 -27.87 -8.52
C GLN A 118 -2.94 -27.21 -7.23
N SER A 119 -1.61 -27.13 -7.10
CA SER A 119 -0.96 -26.47 -5.98
C SER A 119 -1.25 -24.97 -5.96
N ILE A 120 -1.19 -24.31 -7.11
CA ILE A 120 -1.52 -22.88 -7.25
C ILE A 120 -2.99 -22.63 -6.91
N ASP A 121 -3.92 -23.45 -7.43
CA ASP A 121 -5.35 -23.28 -7.20
C ASP A 121 -5.70 -23.38 -5.70
N ALA A 122 -5.08 -24.32 -4.98
CA ALA A 122 -5.26 -24.46 -3.54
C ALA A 122 -4.76 -23.22 -2.76
N ILE A 123 -3.60 -22.68 -3.13
CA ILE A 123 -3.03 -21.47 -2.53
C ILE A 123 -3.88 -20.24 -2.85
N MET A 124 -4.34 -20.11 -4.09
CA MET A 124 -5.17 -18.99 -4.51
C MET A 124 -6.56 -19.02 -3.87
N SER A 125 -7.13 -20.21 -3.62
CA SER A 125 -8.36 -20.34 -2.84
C SER A 125 -8.22 -19.73 -1.44
N ARG A 126 -7.10 -20.01 -0.75
CA ARG A 126 -6.77 -19.37 0.54
C ARG A 126 -6.63 -17.86 0.39
N PHE A 127 -5.93 -17.38 -0.65
CA PHE A 127 -5.79 -15.96 -0.90
C PHE A 127 -7.14 -15.25 -1.02
N TYR A 128 -8.07 -15.80 -1.81
CA TYR A 128 -9.39 -15.19 -2.00
C TYR A 128 -10.20 -15.10 -0.69
N GLY A 129 -9.99 -16.03 0.25
CA GLY A 129 -10.57 -15.95 1.59
C GLY A 129 -10.04 -14.82 2.48
N THR A 130 -8.94 -14.17 2.09
CA THR A 130 -8.30 -13.07 2.85
C THR A 130 -8.54 -11.68 2.26
N VAL A 131 -9.26 -11.58 1.14
CA VAL A 131 -9.44 -10.31 0.44
C VAL A 131 -10.38 -9.38 1.20
N ILE A 132 -9.90 -8.18 1.53
CA ILE A 132 -10.68 -7.12 2.17
C ILE A 132 -10.90 -5.99 1.15
N SER A 133 -12.16 -5.73 0.79
CA SER A 133 -12.54 -4.73 -0.20
C SER A 133 -12.47 -3.30 0.34
N LYS A 134 -12.96 -3.10 1.58
CA LYS A 134 -12.96 -1.81 2.26
C LYS A 134 -11.54 -1.49 2.73
N GLN A 135 -10.93 -0.44 2.18
CA GLN A 135 -9.53 -0.08 2.39
C GLN A 135 -9.44 1.43 2.61
N ILE A 136 -8.64 1.87 3.57
CA ILE A 136 -8.56 3.29 3.89
C ILE A 136 -7.95 4.11 2.75
N PHE A 137 -8.44 5.33 2.54
CA PHE A 137 -7.85 6.26 1.57
C PHE A 137 -6.34 6.43 1.80
N GLY A 138 -5.57 6.53 0.72
CA GLY A 138 -4.11 6.63 0.76
C GLY A 138 -3.38 5.29 0.93
N SER A 139 -4.06 4.21 1.33
CA SER A 139 -3.40 2.90 1.52
C SER A 139 -2.81 2.36 0.23
N ASN A 140 -3.41 2.64 -0.94
CA ASN A 140 -2.84 2.25 -2.22
C ASN A 140 -1.44 2.85 -2.45
N TRP A 141 -1.25 4.15 -2.19
CA TRP A 141 0.07 4.79 -2.36
C TRP A 141 1.08 4.27 -1.35
N TYR A 142 0.66 4.09 -0.10
CA TYR A 142 1.56 3.56 0.91
C TYR A 142 1.90 2.08 0.65
N ALA A 143 0.97 1.29 0.10
CA ALA A 143 1.22 -0.07 -0.37
C ALA A 143 2.27 -0.11 -1.48
N HIS A 144 2.21 0.81 -2.44
CA HIS A 144 3.25 0.94 -3.48
C HIS A 144 4.63 1.16 -2.87
N TYR A 145 4.74 2.11 -1.92
CA TYR A 145 6.00 2.33 -1.21
C TYR A 145 6.46 1.08 -0.48
N LYS A 146 5.60 0.44 0.33
CA LYS A 146 5.94 -0.78 1.07
C LYS A 146 6.35 -1.93 0.15
N PHE A 147 5.62 -2.15 -0.95
CA PHE A 147 5.92 -3.21 -1.89
C PHE A 147 7.25 -2.93 -2.61
N TYR A 148 7.41 -1.73 -3.18
CA TYR A 148 8.57 -1.46 -4.03
C TYR A 148 9.85 -1.07 -3.28
N CYS A 149 9.75 -0.49 -2.09
CA CYS A 149 10.92 -0.02 -1.33
C CYS A 149 11.29 -0.90 -0.13
N GLU A 150 10.34 -1.58 0.52
CA GLU A 150 10.60 -2.35 1.75
C GLU A 150 10.55 -3.87 1.55
N PHE A 151 9.68 -4.35 0.65
CA PHE A 151 9.41 -5.78 0.50
C PHE A 151 10.35 -6.47 -0.47
N GLU A 152 10.81 -7.67 -0.11
CA GLU A 152 11.58 -8.50 -1.02
C GLU A 152 10.66 -9.19 -2.03
N LYS A 153 10.95 -8.96 -3.31
CA LYS A 153 10.08 -9.22 -4.48
C LYS A 153 10.89 -9.46 -5.75
N THR A 154 12.21 -9.57 -5.64
CA THR A 154 13.13 -9.67 -6.79
C THR A 154 12.67 -10.71 -7.82
N TRP A 155 12.21 -11.88 -7.37
CA TRP A 155 11.71 -12.94 -8.26
C TRP A 155 10.49 -12.54 -9.10
N VAL A 156 9.60 -11.70 -8.57
CA VAL A 156 8.43 -11.16 -9.30
C VAL A 156 8.87 -10.09 -10.28
N GLU A 157 9.74 -9.17 -9.82
CA GLU A 157 10.21 -8.07 -10.66
C GLU A 157 10.96 -8.58 -11.90
N GLU A 158 11.84 -9.57 -11.71
CA GLU A 158 12.61 -10.19 -12.79
C GLU A 158 11.71 -10.92 -13.78
N GLU A 159 10.82 -11.80 -13.30
CA GLU A 159 9.98 -12.62 -14.18
C GLU A 159 8.98 -11.78 -14.99
N LEU A 160 8.43 -10.72 -14.38
CA LEU A 160 7.47 -9.83 -15.04
C LEU A 160 8.12 -8.66 -15.78
N ASN A 161 9.45 -8.51 -15.68
CA ASN A 161 10.20 -7.39 -16.26
C ASN A 161 9.63 -6.03 -15.84
N LEU A 162 9.34 -5.86 -14.55
CA LEU A 162 8.72 -4.63 -14.03
C LEU A 162 9.65 -3.42 -14.17
N THR A 163 9.11 -2.32 -14.68
CA THR A 163 9.85 -1.09 -14.96
C THR A 163 9.54 -0.01 -13.94
N LEU A 164 10.28 1.11 -13.97
CA LEU A 164 10.01 2.26 -13.09
C LEU A 164 8.57 2.80 -13.20
N LYS A 165 7.94 2.64 -14.36
CA LYS A 165 6.54 3.03 -14.57
C LYS A 165 5.57 2.23 -13.70
N ASP A 166 5.90 0.97 -13.41
CA ASP A 166 5.09 0.08 -12.58
C ASP A 166 5.30 0.35 -11.08
N LYS A 167 6.50 0.85 -10.73
CA LYS A 167 6.89 1.16 -9.35
C LYS A 167 6.25 2.44 -8.81
N ILE A 168 6.05 3.44 -9.68
CA ILE A 168 5.57 4.77 -9.29
C ILE A 168 4.08 4.94 -9.64
N PRO A 169 3.18 5.12 -8.67
CA PRO A 169 1.77 5.32 -8.95
C PRO A 169 1.53 6.68 -9.62
N LEU A 170 1.09 6.67 -10.89
CA LEU A 170 0.80 7.88 -11.67
C LEU A 170 -0.20 8.82 -10.98
N SER A 171 -1.17 8.27 -10.24
CA SER A 171 -2.14 9.06 -9.48
C SER A 171 -1.49 9.89 -8.36
N LEU A 172 -0.42 9.37 -7.75
CA LEU A 172 0.35 10.12 -6.75
C LEU A 172 1.11 11.27 -7.41
N CYS A 173 1.76 11.02 -8.55
CA CYS A 173 2.45 12.06 -9.31
C CYS A 173 1.50 13.18 -9.75
N PHE A 174 0.32 12.80 -10.24
CA PHE A 174 -0.71 13.76 -10.64
C PHE A 174 -1.18 14.62 -9.47
N LEU A 175 -1.47 14.00 -8.31
CA LEU A 175 -1.90 14.72 -7.11
C LEU A 175 -0.79 15.64 -6.56
N ALA A 176 0.46 15.19 -6.57
CA ALA A 176 1.61 16.01 -6.19
C ALA A 176 1.77 17.23 -7.13
N GLY A 177 1.59 17.03 -8.45
CA GLY A 177 1.61 18.12 -9.43
C GLY A 177 0.52 19.17 -9.16
N LEU A 178 -0.71 18.73 -8.88
CA LEU A 178 -1.80 19.64 -8.51
C LEU A 178 -1.51 20.41 -7.21
N ALA A 179 -0.96 19.73 -6.21
CA ALA A 179 -0.58 20.37 -4.96
C ALA A 179 0.49 21.45 -5.17
N ILE A 180 1.50 21.19 -6.00
CA ILE A 180 2.53 22.18 -6.35
C ILE A 180 1.92 23.39 -7.07
N ILE A 181 1.06 23.18 -8.06
CA ILE A 181 0.37 24.27 -8.79
C ILE A 181 -0.46 25.11 -7.82
N PHE A 182 -1.18 24.46 -6.91
CA PHE A 182 -1.96 25.16 -5.90
C PHE A 182 -1.08 26.00 -4.96
N ILE A 183 0.03 25.45 -4.46
CA ILE A 183 0.98 26.17 -3.61
C ILE A 183 1.54 27.39 -4.36
N ILE A 184 1.94 27.23 -5.62
CA ILE A 184 2.46 28.34 -6.45
C ILE A 184 1.39 29.42 -6.61
N ALA A 185 0.14 29.05 -6.89
CA ALA A 185 -0.96 30.01 -7.04
C ALA A 185 -1.24 30.79 -5.74
N VAL A 186 -1.16 30.12 -4.59
CA VAL A 186 -1.31 30.76 -3.27
C VAL A 186 -0.15 31.72 -2.99
N ILE A 187 1.09 31.31 -3.23
CA ILE A 187 2.28 32.16 -3.05
C ILE A 187 2.20 33.38 -3.96
N TRP A 188 1.82 33.21 -5.23
CA TRP A 188 1.67 34.33 -6.17
C TRP A 188 0.64 35.34 -5.69
N LYS A 189 -0.50 34.88 -5.15
CA LYS A 189 -1.54 35.79 -4.63
C LYS A 189 -1.10 36.55 -3.37
N MET A 190 -0.12 36.04 -2.62
CA MET A 190 0.43 36.70 -1.42
C MET A 190 1.55 37.70 -1.73
N LEU A 191 2.14 37.65 -2.93
CA LEU A 191 3.13 38.60 -3.44
C LEU A 191 2.45 39.80 -4.14
#